data_AF-A0A2G6EVB3-F1
#
_entry.id   AF-A0A2G6EVB3-F1
#
_cell.length_a   1.000
_cell.length_b   1.000
_cell.length_c   1.000
_cell.angle_alpha   90.00
_cell.angle_beta   90.00
_cell.angle_gamma   90.00
#
_symmetry.space_group_name_H-M   'P 1'
#
loop_
_entity.id
_entity.type
_entity.pdbx_description
1 polymer ?
#
loop_
_entity_poly.entity_id
_entity_poly.type
_entity_poly.pdbx_seq_one_letter_code
_entity_poly.pdbx_strand_id
1 'polypeptide(L)'
;MTAAPLVLACPLCAFSPSVFFFQDDKNYRQRYQYCPQCDVVFVDPACRLEAAAEKARYDKHNNDNSAPYVQFLSRLALPVLAQLTSPALGLDFGSGRSQAMAEIFRQAGHRCDCYDIFFYPKIKLLPQAYDFLIASEVIEHLYSPKSVIEQWLTLLKPGALLGIMTGIRPAAAADFADWWYKNDPTHVLLLSDKTFAYLQRRYALTALFAEQGVFVFRLPR
;
A
#
# COMPACT_ATOMS: atom_id res chain seq x y z
N MET A 1 9.67 -15.87 32.83
CA MET A 1 8.28 -16.18 32.42
C MET A 1 8.13 -15.79 30.96
N THR A 2 8.17 -16.75 30.04
CA THR A 2 7.93 -16.50 28.62
C THR A 2 6.44 -16.21 28.44
N ALA A 3 6.10 -14.95 28.18
CA ALA A 3 4.71 -14.58 27.86
C ALA A 3 4.22 -15.47 26.71
N ALA A 4 3.04 -16.06 26.85
CA ALA A 4 2.42 -16.80 25.77
C ALA A 4 2.30 -15.86 24.55
N PRO A 5 2.61 -16.33 23.33
CA PRO A 5 2.53 -15.48 22.15
C PRO A 5 1.10 -14.94 22.02
N LEU A 6 0.97 -13.60 22.04
CA LEU A 6 -0.31 -12.91 21.87
C LEU A 6 -0.90 -13.30 20.52
N VAL A 7 -2.05 -13.95 20.56
CA VAL A 7 -2.87 -14.24 19.38
C VAL A 7 -3.55 -12.94 18.96
N LEU A 8 -3.20 -12.42 17.78
CA LEU A 8 -3.76 -11.17 17.28
C LEU A 8 -4.76 -11.44 16.14
N ALA A 9 -5.75 -10.57 16.02
CA ALA A 9 -6.59 -10.54 14.82
C ALA A 9 -5.80 -9.88 13.69
N CYS A 10 -5.92 -10.42 12.48
CA CYS A 10 -5.29 -9.85 11.29
C CYS A 10 -5.89 -8.47 10.97
N PRO A 11 -5.08 -7.40 10.84
CA PRO A 11 -5.60 -6.05 10.60
C PRO A 11 -6.19 -5.87 9.20
N LEU A 12 -5.93 -6.79 8.28
CA LEU A 12 -6.43 -6.76 6.89
C LEU A 12 -7.76 -7.51 6.70
N CYS A 13 -7.89 -8.72 7.24
CA CYS A 13 -9.07 -9.56 7.03
C CYS A 13 -9.88 -9.86 8.30
N ALA A 14 -9.43 -9.39 9.47
CA ALA A 14 -10.00 -9.68 10.77
C ALA A 14 -9.99 -11.16 11.20
N PHE A 15 -9.34 -12.05 10.45
CA PHE A 15 -9.16 -13.44 10.86
C PHE A 15 -8.36 -13.55 12.16
N SER A 16 -8.76 -14.49 13.00
CA SER A 16 -8.07 -14.87 14.23
C SER A 16 -8.18 -16.40 14.40
N PRO A 17 -7.12 -17.09 14.87
CA PRO A 17 -5.85 -16.56 15.35
C PRO A 17 -4.84 -16.22 14.22
N SER A 18 -4.06 -15.14 14.38
CA SER A 18 -2.77 -15.02 13.69
C SER A 18 -1.74 -16.00 14.29
N VAL A 19 -0.66 -16.23 13.55
CA VAL A 19 0.44 -17.11 13.95
C VAL A 19 1.72 -16.30 14.09
N PHE A 20 2.54 -16.58 15.11
CA PHE A 20 3.88 -15.99 15.18
C PHE A 20 4.68 -16.35 13.92
N PHE A 21 5.35 -15.35 13.33
CA PHE A 21 6.06 -15.53 12.07
C PHE A 21 7.58 -15.36 12.24
N PHE A 22 7.99 -14.21 12.77
CA PHE A 22 9.39 -13.84 12.87
C PHE A 22 9.60 -12.81 13.97
N GLN A 23 10.78 -12.78 14.57
CA GLN A 23 11.24 -11.68 15.40
C GLN A 23 12.58 -11.21 14.85
N ASP A 24 12.67 -9.93 14.54
CA ASP A 24 13.94 -9.32 14.16
C ASP A 24 14.71 -9.00 15.44
N ASP A 25 15.85 -9.64 15.71
CA ASP A 25 16.66 -9.30 16.89
C ASP A 25 17.75 -8.26 16.60
N LYS A 26 17.87 -7.76 15.35
CA LYS A 26 18.95 -6.88 14.90
C LYS A 26 18.56 -5.40 14.83
N ASN A 27 17.37 -5.09 14.29
CA ASN A 27 16.94 -3.70 14.06
C ASN A 27 15.99 -3.19 15.15
N TYR A 28 14.79 -2.73 14.77
CA TYR A 28 13.76 -2.17 15.64
C TYR A 28 13.07 -3.19 16.56
N ARG A 29 13.60 -4.42 16.63
CA ARG A 29 13.09 -5.50 17.46
C ARG A 29 11.62 -5.84 17.22
N GLN A 30 11.21 -5.72 15.96
CA GLN A 30 9.84 -5.94 15.55
C GLN A 30 9.47 -7.42 15.64
N ARG A 31 8.25 -7.66 16.14
CA ARG A 31 7.61 -8.97 16.13
C ARG A 31 6.58 -9.01 15.02
N TYR A 32 6.68 -10.04 14.19
CA TYR A 32 5.85 -10.24 13.02
C TYR A 32 4.89 -11.39 13.25
N GLN A 33 3.64 -11.17 12.84
CA GLN A 33 2.55 -12.14 12.84
C GLN A 33 2.15 -12.45 11.40
N TYR A 34 1.77 -13.69 11.15
CA TYR A 34 1.29 -14.18 9.87
C TYR A 34 -0.19 -14.52 9.95
N CYS A 35 -0.94 -14.14 8.92
CA CYS A 35 -2.34 -14.52 8.77
C CYS A 35 -2.48 -15.67 7.76
N PRO A 36 -2.96 -16.87 8.17
CA PRO A 36 -3.15 -17.98 7.24
C PRO A 36 -4.34 -17.78 6.28
N GLN A 37 -5.26 -16.84 6.57
CA GLN A 37 -6.42 -16.58 5.70
C GLN A 37 -6.08 -15.69 4.49
N CYS A 38 -5.28 -14.62 4.69
CA CYS A 38 -4.95 -13.68 3.62
C CYS A 38 -3.45 -13.58 3.32
N ASP A 39 -2.64 -14.47 3.90
CA ASP A 39 -1.20 -14.60 3.69
C ASP A 39 -0.33 -13.38 4.06
N VAL A 40 -0.94 -12.35 4.66
CA VAL A 40 -0.22 -11.13 5.04
C VAL A 40 0.62 -11.38 6.28
N VAL A 41 1.81 -10.78 6.30
CA VAL A 41 2.62 -10.65 7.51
C VAL A 41 2.47 -9.23 8.04
N PHE A 42 2.28 -9.05 9.34
CA PHE A 42 2.09 -7.73 9.94
C PHE A 42 2.82 -7.59 11.26
N VAL A 43 3.23 -6.36 11.57
CA VAL A 43 3.91 -6.04 12.82
C VAL A 43 2.90 -5.97 13.97
N ASP A 44 3.26 -6.60 15.09
CA ASP A 44 2.57 -6.50 16.38
C ASP A 44 2.31 -5.02 16.70
N PRO A 45 1.06 -4.59 17.00
CA PRO A 45 0.75 -3.21 17.35
C PRO A 45 1.65 -2.61 18.43
N ALA A 46 2.13 -3.42 19.38
CA ALA A 46 3.04 -2.97 20.44
C ALA A 46 4.46 -2.63 19.94
N CYS A 47 4.81 -2.95 18.69
CA CYS A 47 6.09 -2.65 18.05
C CYS A 47 6.00 -1.49 17.05
N ARG A 48 4.82 -0.87 16.86
CA ARG A 48 4.62 0.21 15.89
C ARG A 48 5.21 1.52 16.40
N LEU A 49 5.62 2.38 15.45
CA LEU A 49 6.03 3.73 15.78
C LEU A 49 4.81 4.57 16.16
N GLU A 50 5.02 5.53 17.05
CA GLU A 50 4.06 6.61 17.25
C GLU A 50 4.10 7.57 16.05
N ALA A 51 2.98 8.23 15.77
CA ALA A 51 2.81 9.06 14.57
C ALA A 51 3.92 10.14 14.40
N ALA A 52 4.40 10.73 15.50
CA ALA A 52 5.48 11.70 15.45
C ALA A 52 6.82 11.10 14.98
N ALA A 53 7.14 9.87 15.42
CA ALA A 53 8.35 9.17 15.01
C ALA A 53 8.26 8.67 13.56
N GLU A 54 7.08 8.23 13.14
CA GLU A 54 6.79 7.89 11.74
C GLU A 54 6.96 9.10 10.82
N LYS A 55 6.34 10.25 11.15
CA LYS A 55 6.51 11.47 10.35
C LYS A 55 7.98 11.91 10.28
N ALA A 56 8.71 11.83 11.39
CA ALA A 56 10.14 12.17 11.42
C ALA A 56 10.99 11.25 10.51
N ARG A 57 10.52 10.03 10.23
CA ARG A 57 11.13 9.15 9.23
C ARG A 57 10.79 9.60 7.81
N TYR A 58 9.52 9.89 7.51
CA TYR A 58 9.09 10.41 6.20
C TYR A 58 9.73 11.76 5.85
N ASP A 59 9.99 12.62 6.84
CA ASP A 59 10.69 13.90 6.62
C ASP A 59 12.15 13.71 6.12
N LYS A 60 12.73 12.51 6.23
CA LYS A 60 14.05 12.15 5.68
C LYS A 60 14.00 11.64 4.25
N HIS A 61 12.82 11.35 3.71
CA HIS A 61 12.68 10.88 2.33
C HIS A 61 12.90 12.06 1.37
N ASN A 62 13.88 11.92 0.48
CA ASN A 62 14.10 12.85 -0.61
C ASN A 62 13.45 12.29 -1.89
N ASN A 63 12.14 12.50 -2.02
CA ASN A 63 11.41 12.23 -3.25
C ASN A 63 11.45 13.48 -4.13
N ASP A 64 12.64 13.89 -4.55
CA ASP A 64 12.76 14.94 -5.55
C ASP A 64 12.12 14.46 -6.85
N ASN A 65 11.48 15.35 -7.63
CA ASN A 65 10.90 15.01 -8.94
C ASN A 65 12.01 14.70 -9.97
N SER A 66 13.10 14.04 -9.56
CA SER A 66 14.22 13.64 -10.38
C SER A 66 13.83 12.53 -11.36
N ALA A 67 14.57 12.42 -12.45
CA ALA A 67 14.32 11.41 -13.47
C ALA A 67 14.29 9.97 -12.93
N PRO A 68 15.19 9.53 -12.00
CA PRO A 68 15.10 8.20 -11.41
C PRO A 68 13.82 7.97 -10.61
N TYR A 69 13.36 8.97 -9.86
CA TYR A 69 12.12 8.86 -9.10
C TYR A 69 10.89 8.80 -10.01
N VAL A 70 10.84 9.64 -11.05
CA VAL A 70 9.80 9.57 -12.08
C VAL A 70 9.81 8.22 -12.79
N GLN A 71 10.98 7.65 -13.08
CA GLN A 71 11.11 6.32 -13.68
C GLN A 71 10.58 5.22 -12.75
N PHE A 72 10.88 5.32 -11.45
CA PHE A 72 10.31 4.43 -10.43
C PHE A 72 8.78 4.51 -10.42
N LEU A 73 8.19 5.70 -10.34
CA LEU A 73 6.74 5.90 -10.33
C LEU A 73 6.07 5.45 -11.64
N SER A 74 6.77 5.59 -12.77
CA SER A 74 6.28 5.18 -14.09
C SER A 74 5.98 3.68 -14.17
N ARG A 75 6.62 2.85 -13.33
CA ARG A 75 6.30 1.41 -13.22
C ARG A 75 4.82 1.17 -12.88
N LEU A 76 4.22 2.04 -12.06
CA LEU A 76 2.79 2.01 -11.75
C LEU A 76 1.96 2.89 -12.71
N ALA A 77 2.46 4.08 -13.04
CA ALA A 77 1.68 5.03 -13.84
C ALA A 77 1.38 4.50 -15.24
N LEU A 78 2.36 3.88 -15.93
CA LEU A 78 2.20 3.43 -17.31
C LEU A 78 1.14 2.33 -17.46
N PRO A 79 1.11 1.26 -16.63
CA PRO A 79 0.02 0.28 -16.67
C PRO A 79 -1.38 0.89 -16.43
N VAL A 80 -1.50 1.90 -15.57
CA VAL A 80 -2.79 2.58 -15.33
C VAL A 80 -3.18 3.43 -16.54
N LEU A 81 -2.25 4.24 -17.08
CA LEU A 81 -2.46 5.07 -18.27
C LEU A 81 -2.90 4.23 -19.48
N ALA A 82 -2.32 3.05 -19.66
CA ALA A 82 -2.70 2.13 -20.74
C ALA A 82 -4.17 1.67 -20.69
N GLN A 83 -4.85 1.84 -19.55
CA GLN A 83 -6.27 1.49 -19.37
C GLN A 83 -7.21 2.70 -19.53
N LEU A 84 -6.69 3.92 -19.61
CA LEU A 84 -7.48 5.14 -19.70
C LEU A 84 -7.67 5.54 -21.17
N THR A 85 -8.92 5.58 -21.64
CA THR A 85 -9.26 5.90 -23.05
C THR A 85 -9.75 7.33 -23.27
N SER A 86 -9.92 8.10 -22.21
CA SER A 86 -10.41 9.48 -22.23
C SER A 86 -9.84 10.26 -21.04
N PRO A 87 -9.90 11.60 -21.05
CA PRO A 87 -9.58 12.40 -19.88
C PRO A 87 -10.35 11.90 -18.65
N ALA A 88 -9.65 11.75 -17.54
CA ALA A 88 -10.11 11.07 -16.34
C ALA A 88 -9.73 11.90 -15.11
N LEU A 89 -10.46 11.75 -14.01
CA LEU A 89 -10.10 12.31 -12.71
C LEU A 89 -9.53 11.22 -11.80
N GLY A 90 -8.28 11.37 -11.41
CA GLY A 90 -7.59 10.44 -10.51
C GLY A 90 -7.25 11.01 -9.14
N LEU A 91 -6.87 10.11 -8.25
CA LEU A 91 -6.31 10.42 -6.93
C LEU A 91 -4.97 9.70 -6.74
N ASP A 92 -3.92 10.46 -6.48
CA ASP A 92 -2.65 10.00 -5.92
C ASP A 92 -2.75 10.00 -4.39
N PHE A 93 -3.02 8.83 -3.82
CA PHE A 93 -3.21 8.63 -2.39
C PHE A 93 -1.89 8.25 -1.73
N GLY A 94 -1.50 8.97 -0.67
CA GLY A 94 -0.19 8.85 -0.04
C GLY A 94 0.92 9.47 -0.89
N SER A 95 0.64 10.60 -1.56
CA SER A 95 1.56 11.23 -2.52
C SER A 95 2.90 11.67 -1.91
N GLY A 96 2.99 11.78 -0.58
CA GLY A 96 4.13 12.40 0.09
C GLY A 96 4.19 13.90 -0.24
N ARG A 97 5.42 14.45 -0.21
CA ARG A 97 5.68 15.86 -0.60
C ARG A 97 5.72 16.09 -2.10
N SER A 98 6.06 15.04 -2.85
CA SER A 98 6.20 15.11 -4.31
C SER A 98 4.83 15.08 -4.97
N GLN A 99 4.68 15.82 -6.06
CA GLN A 99 3.53 15.67 -6.96
C GLN A 99 3.91 14.96 -8.26
N ALA A 100 5.10 14.33 -8.33
CA ALA A 100 5.61 13.71 -9.56
C ALA A 100 4.64 12.70 -10.16
N MET A 101 4.02 11.86 -9.33
CA MET A 101 3.05 10.88 -9.80
C MET A 101 1.83 11.57 -10.43
N ALA A 102 1.23 12.55 -9.72
CA ALA A 102 0.13 13.34 -10.27
C ALA A 102 0.51 14.10 -11.55
N GLU A 103 1.74 14.61 -11.63
CA GLU A 103 2.28 15.28 -12.82
C GLU A 103 2.37 14.34 -14.04
N ILE A 104 2.76 13.07 -13.87
CA ILE A 104 2.77 12.08 -14.95
C ILE A 104 1.37 11.97 -15.60
N PHE A 105 0.32 11.85 -14.77
CA PHE A 105 -1.06 11.77 -15.27
C PHE A 105 -1.55 13.09 -15.89
N ARG A 106 -1.16 14.24 -15.30
CA ARG A 106 -1.52 15.57 -15.83
C ARG A 106 -0.89 15.81 -17.20
N GLN A 107 0.37 15.42 -17.39
CA GLN A 107 1.06 15.51 -18.69
C GLN A 107 0.44 14.59 -19.74
N ALA A 108 -0.14 13.46 -19.34
CA ALA A 108 -0.90 12.56 -20.21
C ALA A 108 -2.34 13.04 -20.51
N GLY A 109 -2.74 14.23 -20.04
CA GLY A 109 -4.06 14.81 -20.33
C GLY A 109 -5.17 14.45 -19.34
N HIS A 110 -4.84 13.88 -18.18
CA HIS A 110 -5.79 13.59 -17.10
C HIS A 110 -5.73 14.64 -15.99
N ARG A 111 -6.71 14.63 -15.09
CA ARG A 111 -6.61 15.33 -13.80
C ARG A 111 -6.18 14.33 -12.74
N CYS A 112 -5.36 14.77 -11.80
CA CYS A 112 -4.94 13.93 -10.67
C CYS A 112 -4.80 14.80 -9.43
N ASP A 113 -5.61 14.52 -8.41
CA ASP A 113 -5.52 15.15 -7.09
C ASP A 113 -4.46 14.44 -6.24
N CYS A 114 -3.86 15.14 -5.28
CA CYS A 114 -2.91 14.58 -4.33
C CYS A 114 -3.53 14.55 -2.93
N TYR A 115 -3.43 13.41 -2.24
CA TYR A 115 -3.76 13.28 -0.83
C TYR A 115 -2.60 12.67 -0.06
N ASP A 116 -2.27 13.26 1.07
CA ASP A 116 -1.31 12.70 2.02
C ASP A 116 -1.65 13.19 3.42
N ILE A 117 -1.63 12.30 4.41
CA ILE A 117 -2.03 12.61 5.80
C ILE A 117 -1.13 13.67 6.46
N PHE A 118 0.13 13.78 6.05
CA PHE A 118 1.10 14.71 6.61
C PHE A 118 1.32 15.94 5.72
N PHE A 119 1.27 15.78 4.40
CA PHE A 119 1.68 16.84 3.46
C PHE A 119 0.51 17.48 2.72
N TYR A 120 -0.57 16.74 2.43
CA TYR A 120 -1.74 17.22 1.70
C TYR A 120 -3.08 16.76 2.35
N PRO A 121 -3.32 17.03 3.64
CA PRO A 121 -4.48 16.47 4.34
C PRO A 121 -5.81 17.19 4.04
N LYS A 122 -5.74 18.35 3.37
CA LYS A 122 -6.87 19.30 3.28
C LYS A 122 -7.83 19.04 2.11
N ILE A 123 -7.60 18.01 1.28
CA ILE A 123 -8.52 17.73 0.18
C ILE A 123 -9.76 17.00 0.69
N LYS A 124 -10.93 17.40 0.19
CA LYS A 124 -12.17 16.70 0.51
C LYS A 124 -12.28 15.46 -0.38
N LEU A 125 -12.04 14.29 0.21
CA LEU A 125 -12.20 13.01 -0.46
C LEU A 125 -13.70 12.70 -0.63
N LEU A 126 -14.19 12.85 -1.86
CA LEU A 126 -15.60 12.63 -2.20
C LEU A 126 -15.82 11.17 -2.66
N PRO A 127 -16.86 10.48 -2.14
CA PRO A 127 -17.23 9.15 -2.62
C PRO A 127 -17.58 9.16 -4.12
N GLN A 128 -17.22 8.10 -4.83
CA GLN A 128 -17.49 7.87 -6.25
C GLN A 128 -17.10 9.05 -7.17
N ALA A 129 -16.03 9.77 -6.82
CA ALA A 129 -15.56 10.91 -7.59
C ALA A 129 -14.49 10.53 -8.63
N TYR A 130 -13.71 9.49 -8.35
CA TYR A 130 -12.48 9.19 -9.08
C TYR A 130 -12.65 8.04 -10.07
N ASP A 131 -12.13 8.25 -11.28
CA ASP A 131 -12.02 7.26 -12.35
C ASP A 131 -10.81 6.32 -12.16
N PHE A 132 -9.81 6.77 -11.39
CA PHE A 132 -8.71 5.94 -10.93
C PHE A 132 -8.14 6.42 -9.58
N LEU A 133 -7.52 5.51 -8.84
CA LEU A 133 -6.77 5.81 -7.62
C LEU A 133 -5.46 5.04 -7.69
N ILE A 134 -4.37 5.70 -7.32
CA ILE A 134 -3.04 5.11 -7.23
C ILE A 134 -2.50 5.26 -5.82
N ALA A 135 -1.81 4.23 -5.34
CA ALA A 135 -1.14 4.19 -4.05
C ALA A 135 0.22 3.53 -4.23
N SER A 136 1.27 4.35 -4.35
CA SER A 136 2.65 3.90 -4.56
C SER A 136 3.42 3.98 -3.25
N GLU A 137 3.87 2.83 -2.75
CA GLU A 137 4.55 2.68 -1.46
C GLU A 137 3.74 3.27 -0.29
N VAL A 138 2.52 2.73 -0.10
CA VAL A 138 1.54 3.23 0.89
C VAL A 138 0.94 2.11 1.70
N ILE A 139 0.50 1.04 1.02
CA ILE A 139 -0.28 -0.04 1.63
C ILE A 139 0.47 -0.74 2.75
N GLU A 140 1.80 -0.80 2.66
CA GLU A 140 2.71 -1.38 3.65
C GLU A 140 2.81 -0.59 4.95
N HIS A 141 2.45 0.70 4.91
CA HIS A 141 2.48 1.61 6.06
C HIS A 141 1.14 1.65 6.82
N LEU A 142 0.09 1.00 6.30
CA LEU A 142 -1.26 1.14 6.86
C LEU A 142 -1.44 0.35 8.15
N TYR A 143 -1.77 1.06 9.24
CA TYR A 143 -2.03 0.45 10.55
C TYR A 143 -3.41 -0.21 10.62
N SER A 144 -4.36 0.33 9.83
CA SER A 144 -5.73 -0.14 9.65
C SER A 144 -6.03 -0.36 8.17
N PRO A 145 -5.37 -1.31 7.50
CA PRO A 145 -5.43 -1.46 6.05
C PRO A 145 -6.81 -1.83 5.56
N LYS A 146 -7.60 -2.60 6.32
CA LYS A 146 -8.99 -2.92 5.95
C LYS A 146 -9.82 -1.66 5.73
N SER A 147 -9.85 -0.76 6.70
CA SER A 147 -10.67 0.46 6.63
C SER A 147 -10.19 1.41 5.54
N VAL A 148 -8.88 1.52 5.33
CA VAL A 148 -8.31 2.40 4.31
C VAL A 148 -8.55 1.84 2.90
N ILE A 149 -8.40 0.54 2.69
CA ILE A 149 -8.72 -0.09 1.40
C ILE A 149 -10.23 0.04 1.13
N GLU A 150 -11.09 -0.23 2.11
CA GLU A 150 -12.53 -0.04 1.96
C GLU A 150 -12.86 1.44 1.65
N GLN A 151 -12.15 2.41 2.26
CA GLN A 151 -12.26 3.82 1.92
C GLN A 151 -11.88 4.08 0.45
N TRP A 152 -10.73 3.59 -0.03
CA TRP A 152 -10.33 3.71 -1.44
C TRP A 152 -11.41 3.22 -2.39
N LEU A 153 -12.01 2.06 -2.09
CA LEU A 153 -13.09 1.50 -2.90
C LEU A 153 -14.33 2.40 -2.90
N THR A 154 -14.63 3.11 -1.81
CA THR A 154 -15.76 4.07 -1.77
C THR A 154 -15.50 5.37 -2.55
N LEU A 155 -14.25 5.78 -2.70
CA LEU A 155 -13.85 6.99 -3.42
C LEU A 155 -13.92 6.79 -4.94
N LEU A 156 -13.75 5.56 -5.39
CA LEU A 156 -13.75 5.16 -6.79
C LEU A 156 -15.16 4.99 -7.34
N LYS A 157 -15.36 5.35 -8.61
CA LYS A 157 -16.59 5.03 -9.35
C LYS A 157 -16.70 3.53 -9.64
N PRO A 158 -17.90 3.00 -9.88
CA PRO A 158 -18.04 1.65 -10.43
C PRO A 158 -17.24 1.48 -11.73
N GLY A 159 -16.50 0.37 -11.85
CA GLY A 159 -15.63 0.12 -13.00
C GLY A 159 -14.33 0.94 -13.06
N ALA A 160 -14.04 1.78 -12.06
CA ALA A 160 -12.81 2.57 -11.98
C ALA A 160 -11.56 1.70 -11.71
N LEU A 161 -10.39 2.31 -11.83
CA LEU A 161 -9.10 1.64 -11.67
C LEU A 161 -8.51 1.84 -10.27
N LEU A 162 -7.93 0.79 -9.71
CA LEU A 162 -7.11 0.84 -8.49
C LEU A 162 -5.70 0.35 -8.81
N GLY A 163 -4.73 1.24 -8.76
CA GLY A 163 -3.31 0.96 -8.94
C GLY A 163 -2.58 0.94 -7.61
N ILE A 164 -1.80 -0.11 -7.35
CA ILE A 164 -0.99 -0.25 -6.12
C ILE A 164 0.42 -0.66 -6.52
N MET A 165 1.43 -0.03 -5.92
CA MET A 165 2.82 -0.46 -6.01
C MET A 165 3.39 -0.60 -4.60
N THR A 166 4.02 -1.73 -4.31
CA THR A 166 4.63 -2.02 -3.00
C THR A 166 5.65 -3.16 -3.12
N GLY A 167 6.48 -3.35 -2.10
CA GLY A 167 7.37 -4.50 -1.99
C GLY A 167 6.60 -5.82 -1.73
N ILE A 168 6.93 -6.85 -2.51
CA ILE A 168 6.37 -8.20 -2.32
C ILE A 168 7.26 -9.05 -1.44
N ARG A 169 6.66 -9.53 -0.35
CA ARG A 169 7.28 -10.41 0.62
C ARG A 169 7.73 -11.71 -0.07
N PRO A 170 8.98 -12.16 0.16
CA PRO A 170 9.44 -13.47 -0.29
C PRO A 170 8.56 -14.61 0.23
N ALA A 171 8.38 -15.64 -0.60
CA ALA A 171 7.58 -16.81 -0.23
C ALA A 171 8.26 -17.65 0.86
N ALA A 172 9.59 -17.79 0.80
CA ALA A 172 10.36 -18.56 1.78
C ALA A 172 10.64 -17.73 3.04
N ALA A 173 10.42 -18.33 4.21
CA ALA A 173 10.69 -17.69 5.49
C ALA A 173 12.19 -17.38 5.70
N ALA A 174 13.09 -18.17 5.12
CA ALA A 174 14.53 -17.91 5.19
C ALA A 174 14.89 -16.57 4.51
N ASP A 175 14.35 -16.34 3.31
CA ASP A 175 14.59 -15.10 2.56
C ASP A 175 13.98 -13.87 3.26
N PHE A 176 12.93 -14.06 4.05
CA PHE A 176 12.33 -12.98 4.83
C PHE A 176 13.31 -12.38 5.84
N ALA A 177 14.13 -13.21 6.52
CA ALA A 177 15.05 -12.73 7.54
C ALA A 177 16.07 -11.73 6.98
N ASP A 178 16.51 -11.93 5.73
CA ASP A 178 17.48 -11.07 5.04
C ASP A 178 16.84 -10.04 4.11
N TRP A 179 15.51 -10.06 3.94
CA TRP A 179 14.82 -9.11 3.08
C TRP A 179 14.93 -7.69 3.63
N TRP A 180 15.54 -6.80 2.85
CA TRP A 180 15.84 -5.43 3.25
C TRP A 180 14.58 -4.57 3.46
N TYR A 181 13.48 -4.87 2.75
CA TYR A 181 12.27 -4.05 2.76
C TYR A 181 11.60 -4.02 4.14
N LYS A 182 11.70 -5.09 4.94
CA LYS A 182 11.17 -5.10 6.32
C LYS A 182 11.98 -4.23 7.29
N ASN A 183 13.18 -3.80 6.91
CA ASN A 183 14.08 -3.09 7.82
C ASN A 183 13.64 -1.63 8.02
N ASP A 184 12.74 -1.10 7.18
CA ASP A 184 12.10 0.17 7.49
C ASP A 184 11.00 -0.04 8.54
N PRO A 185 11.09 0.61 9.71
CA PRO A 185 10.16 0.39 10.82
C PRO A 185 8.74 0.86 10.53
N THR A 186 8.55 1.65 9.47
CA THR A 186 7.23 2.11 9.03
C THR A 186 6.51 1.05 8.19
N HIS A 187 7.21 0.01 7.70
CA HIS A 187 6.62 -1.08 6.92
C HIS A 187 5.99 -2.10 7.89
N VAL A 188 4.73 -1.85 8.27
CA VAL A 188 4.02 -2.65 9.26
C VAL A 188 3.12 -3.74 8.65
N LEU A 189 2.92 -3.71 7.34
CA LEU A 189 2.11 -4.65 6.58
C LEU A 189 2.91 -5.17 5.37
N LEU A 190 3.26 -6.45 5.37
CA LEU A 190 4.12 -7.06 4.35
C LEU A 190 3.29 -8.05 3.52
N LEU A 191 3.00 -7.63 2.28
CA LEU A 191 2.07 -8.30 1.38
C LEU A 191 2.79 -9.31 0.49
N SER A 192 2.06 -10.34 0.07
CA SER A 192 2.51 -11.29 -0.95
C SER A 192 1.55 -11.29 -2.15
N ASP A 193 1.92 -11.96 -3.24
CA ASP A 193 1.00 -12.19 -4.36
C ASP A 193 -0.29 -12.90 -3.92
N LYS A 194 -0.20 -13.79 -2.92
CA LYS A 194 -1.38 -14.45 -2.34
C LYS A 194 -2.28 -13.46 -1.59
N THR A 195 -1.70 -12.44 -0.96
CA THR A 195 -2.47 -11.36 -0.33
C THR A 195 -3.24 -10.56 -1.39
N PHE A 196 -2.61 -10.23 -2.51
CA PHE A 196 -3.33 -9.56 -3.62
C PHE A 196 -4.41 -10.45 -4.23
N ALA A 197 -4.15 -11.75 -4.41
CA ALA A 197 -5.17 -12.71 -4.85
C ALA A 197 -6.35 -12.81 -3.86
N TYR A 198 -6.08 -12.70 -2.56
CA TYR A 198 -7.12 -12.60 -1.54
C TYR A 198 -7.95 -11.32 -1.71
N LEU A 199 -7.31 -10.15 -1.88
CA LEU A 199 -7.99 -8.87 -2.08
C LEU A 199 -8.89 -8.89 -3.32
N GLN A 200 -8.40 -9.47 -4.41
CA GLN A 200 -9.18 -9.65 -5.63
C GLN A 200 -10.47 -10.42 -5.39
N ARG A 201 -10.38 -11.58 -4.73
CA ARG A 201 -11.57 -12.38 -4.41
C ARG A 201 -12.50 -11.65 -3.43
N ARG A 202 -11.94 -11.03 -2.39
CA ARG A 202 -12.69 -10.38 -1.32
C ARG A 202 -13.52 -9.18 -1.80
N TYR A 203 -13.01 -8.44 -2.78
CA TYR A 203 -13.63 -7.21 -3.29
C TYR A 203 -14.08 -7.32 -4.75
N ALA A 204 -14.12 -8.53 -5.31
CA ALA A 204 -14.49 -8.81 -6.70
C ALA A 204 -13.72 -7.95 -7.73
N LEU A 205 -12.42 -7.75 -7.48
CA LEU A 205 -11.56 -6.95 -8.35
C LEU A 205 -11.06 -7.78 -9.54
N THR A 206 -11.11 -7.20 -10.73
CA THR A 206 -10.54 -7.81 -11.93
C THR A 206 -9.08 -7.38 -12.09
N ALA A 207 -8.13 -8.33 -12.16
CA ALA A 207 -6.74 -8.01 -12.49
C ALA A 207 -6.63 -7.54 -13.94
N LEU A 208 -5.96 -6.41 -14.15
CA LEU A 208 -5.58 -5.90 -15.46
C LEU A 208 -4.06 -5.97 -15.68
N PHE A 209 -3.28 -5.84 -14.61
CA PHE A 209 -1.82 -5.89 -14.63
C PHE A 209 -1.29 -6.38 -13.29
N ALA A 210 -0.24 -7.22 -13.31
CA ALA A 210 0.47 -7.66 -12.11
C ALA A 210 1.93 -8.01 -12.47
N GLU A 211 2.88 -7.19 -12.05
CA GLU A 211 4.31 -7.42 -12.29
C GLU A 211 5.18 -6.72 -11.23
N GLN A 212 6.14 -7.45 -10.65
CA GLN A 212 7.21 -6.89 -9.78
C GLN A 212 6.68 -5.93 -8.68
N GLY A 213 5.58 -6.29 -8.03
CA GLY A 213 4.97 -5.50 -6.96
C GLY A 213 4.03 -4.37 -7.41
N VAL A 214 3.80 -4.25 -8.72
CA VAL A 214 2.80 -3.36 -9.32
C VAL A 214 1.55 -4.15 -9.64
N PHE A 215 0.39 -3.68 -9.17
CA PHE A 215 -0.91 -4.28 -9.41
C PHE A 215 -1.88 -3.21 -9.91
N VAL A 216 -2.59 -3.49 -11.01
CA VAL A 216 -3.71 -2.67 -11.48
C VAL A 216 -4.96 -3.52 -11.52
N PHE A 217 -5.99 -3.04 -10.83
CA PHE A 217 -7.28 -3.68 -10.74
C PHE A 217 -8.38 -2.80 -11.33
N ARG A 218 -9.44 -3.45 -11.81
CA ARG A 218 -10.72 -2.81 -12.09
C ARG A 218 -11.73 -3.17 -11.00
N LEU A 219 -12.45 -2.16 -10.52
CA LEU A 219 -13.59 -2.37 -9.62
C LEU A 219 -14.77 -3.03 -10.37
N PRO A 220 -15.66 -3.73 -9.64
CA PRO A 220 -16.93 -4.14 -10.21
C PRO A 220 -17.74 -2.94 -10.71
N ARG A 221 -18.59 -3.18 -11.71
CA ARG A 221 -19.54 -2.19 -12.24
C ARG A 221 -20.84 -2.19 -11.46
#